data_AF-A0A6C7VHS6-F1
#
_entry.id   AF-A0A6C7VHS6-F1
#
_cell.length_a   1.000
_cell.length_b   1.000
_cell.length_c   1.000
_cell.angle_alpha   90.00
_cell.angle_beta   90.00
_cell.angle_gamma   90.00
#
_symmetry.space_group_name_H-M   'P 1'
#
loop_
_entity.id
_entity.type
_entity.pdbx_description
1 polymer ?
#
loop_
_entity_poly.entity_id
_entity_poly.type
_entity_poly.pdbx_seq_one_letter_code
_entity_poly.pdbx_strand_id
1 'polypeptide(L)'
;KTIQNKDDLLNFQAQYGTAKSRIQNQLSYKLGQTMIVNSKSFLGCLLMPVILLGIVISYKQEQKIYKRKIEKDPSLKLPSLEQYPDYREAIKLKNHLSYKLGKELVKANKIWYKGGYFQFLYFIKKLKV
;
A
#
# COMPACT_ATOMS: atom_id res chain seq x y z
N LYS A 1 28.59 21.05 8.40
CA LYS A 1 27.14 21.17 8.07
C LYS A 1 26.53 19.88 7.49
N THR A 2 27.31 19.02 6.81
CA THR A 2 26.81 17.75 6.22
C THR A 2 26.48 16.66 7.26
N ILE A 3 27.20 16.62 8.38
CA ILE A 3 27.01 15.64 9.46
C ILE A 3 25.69 15.92 10.20
N GLN A 4 25.46 17.17 10.63
CA GLN A 4 24.19 17.58 11.28
C GLN A 4 22.95 17.24 10.43
N ASN A 5 23.01 17.50 9.11
CA ASN A 5 21.91 17.18 8.19
C ASN A 5 21.65 15.65 8.09
N LYS A 6 22.71 14.84 8.15
CA LYS A 6 22.60 13.39 8.14
C LYS A 6 22.04 12.85 9.45
N ASP A 7 22.41 13.43 10.58
CA ASP A 7 21.89 13.05 11.90
C ASP A 7 20.40 13.42 12.02
N ASP A 8 20.00 14.60 11.54
CA ASP A 8 18.60 15.02 11.49
C ASP A 8 17.75 14.10 10.59
N LEU A 9 18.30 13.67 9.45
CA LEU A 9 17.68 12.69 8.55
C LEU A 9 17.48 11.32 9.22
N LEU A 10 18.51 10.83 9.91
CA LEU A 10 18.46 9.55 10.63
C LEU A 10 17.46 9.61 11.79
N ASN A 11 17.42 10.72 12.54
CA ASN A 11 16.46 10.94 13.61
C ASN A 11 15.02 10.96 13.09
N PHE A 12 14.76 11.66 11.98
CA PHE A 12 13.44 11.65 11.34
C PHE A 12 13.03 10.24 10.91
N GLN A 13 13.94 9.49 10.28
CA GLN A 13 13.68 8.12 9.84
C GLN A 13 13.47 7.17 11.03
N ALA A 14 14.21 7.33 12.13
CA ALA A 14 14.03 6.56 13.35
C ALA A 14 12.66 6.82 13.99
N GLN A 15 12.20 8.07 13.98
CA GLN A 15 10.92 8.46 14.57
C GLN A 15 9.71 8.08 13.70
N TYR A 16 9.78 8.31 12.39
CA TYR A 16 8.61 8.25 11.49
C TYR A 16 8.71 7.20 10.38
N GLY A 17 9.85 6.54 10.24
CA GLY A 17 10.15 5.62 9.13
C GLY A 17 10.39 6.34 7.80
N THR A 18 10.19 5.61 6.69
CA THR A 18 10.43 6.10 5.32
C THR A 18 9.12 6.26 4.55
N ALA A 19 9.08 7.17 3.58
CA ALA A 19 7.95 7.29 2.65
C ALA A 19 7.78 6.00 1.84
N LYS A 20 8.87 5.31 1.50
CA LYS A 20 8.84 3.99 0.86
C LYS A 20 8.00 3.01 1.67
N SER A 21 8.29 2.82 2.96
CA SER A 21 7.53 1.92 3.82
C SER A 21 6.06 2.33 3.94
N ARG A 22 5.77 3.64 4.00
CA ARG A 22 4.39 4.14 4.04
C ARG A 22 3.61 3.85 2.76
N ILE A 23 4.22 4.00 1.59
CA ILE A 23 3.58 3.66 0.31
C ILE A 23 3.38 2.16 0.19
N GLN A 24 4.38 1.36 0.59
CA GLN A 24 4.26 -0.10 0.62
C GLN A 24 3.19 -0.59 1.61
N ASN A 25 2.95 0.17 2.68
CA ASN A 25 1.89 -0.13 3.63
C ASN A 25 0.48 0.25 3.12
N GLN A 26 0.35 0.97 1.99
CA GLN A 26 -0.97 1.28 1.43
C GLN A 26 -1.67 0.01 0.96
N LEU A 27 -2.98 -0.04 1.16
CA LEU A 27 -3.81 -1.19 0.80
C LEU A 27 -3.60 -1.62 -0.66
N SER A 28 -3.56 -0.68 -1.60
CA SER A 28 -3.33 -0.98 -3.02
C SER A 28 -1.98 -1.65 -3.27
N TYR A 29 -0.90 -1.23 -2.59
CA TYR A 29 0.40 -1.88 -2.76
C TYR A 29 0.38 -3.29 -2.19
N LYS A 30 -0.12 -3.48 -0.95
CA LYS A 30 -0.25 -4.80 -0.31
C LYS A 30 -1.04 -5.76 -1.18
N LEU A 31 -2.23 -5.36 -1.64
CA LEU A 31 -3.10 -6.20 -2.47
C LEU A 31 -2.41 -6.62 -3.77
N GLY A 32 -1.82 -5.68 -4.52
CA GLY A 32 -1.18 -6.04 -5.79
C GLY A 32 0.13 -6.80 -5.62
N GLN A 33 0.90 -6.52 -4.58
CA GLN A 33 2.08 -7.33 -4.27
C GLN A 33 1.66 -8.77 -3.93
N THR A 34 0.63 -8.96 -3.12
CA THR A 34 0.09 -10.28 -2.80
C THR A 34 -0.40 -11.01 -4.04
N MET A 35 -1.11 -10.33 -4.95
CA MET A 35 -1.55 -10.95 -6.20
C MET A 35 -0.37 -11.45 -7.03
N ILE A 36 0.67 -10.62 -7.23
CA ILE A 36 1.85 -10.98 -8.02
C ILE A 36 2.64 -12.15 -7.40
N VAL A 37 2.75 -12.19 -6.07
CA VAL A 37 3.50 -13.25 -5.39
C VAL A 37 2.71 -14.57 -5.41
N ASN A 38 1.41 -14.52 -5.12
CA ASN A 38 0.57 -15.72 -5.02
C ASN A 38 0.15 -16.28 -6.38
N SER A 39 0.18 -15.47 -7.46
CA SER A 39 -0.16 -15.95 -8.81
C SER A 39 0.86 -16.94 -9.38
N LYS A 40 2.03 -17.11 -8.74
CA LYS A 40 3.08 -18.05 -9.15
C LYS A 40 2.82 -19.50 -8.74
N SER A 41 1.80 -19.73 -7.91
CA SER A 41 1.42 -21.06 -7.42
C SER A 41 -0.06 -21.33 -7.69
N PHE A 42 -0.40 -22.56 -8.06
CA PHE A 42 -1.78 -22.98 -8.27
C PHE A 42 -2.64 -22.75 -7.02
N LEU A 43 -2.15 -23.19 -5.85
CA LEU A 43 -2.85 -22.99 -4.56
C LEU A 43 -2.92 -21.50 -4.20
N GLY A 44 -1.87 -20.73 -4.49
CA GLY A 44 -1.88 -19.28 -4.26
C GLY A 44 -2.93 -18.56 -5.11
N CYS A 45 -3.13 -18.98 -6.36
CA CYS A 45 -4.18 -18.49 -7.24
C CYS A 45 -5.57 -18.90 -6.75
N LEU A 46 -5.76 -20.17 -6.39
CA LEU A 46 -7.05 -20.70 -5.93
C LEU A 46 -7.50 -20.03 -4.62
N LEU A 47 -6.59 -19.84 -3.67
CA LEU A 47 -6.87 -19.22 -2.37
C LEU A 47 -6.83 -17.69 -2.41
N MET A 48 -6.51 -17.09 -3.56
CA MET A 48 -6.32 -15.65 -3.70
C MET A 48 -7.48 -14.81 -3.14
N PRO A 49 -8.77 -15.15 -3.40
CA PRO A 49 -9.88 -14.38 -2.84
C PRO A 49 -9.86 -14.31 -1.32
N VAL A 50 -9.56 -15.43 -0.65
CA VAL A 50 -9.50 -15.53 0.81
C VAL A 50 -8.32 -14.73 1.38
N ILE A 51 -7.15 -14.84 0.75
CA ILE A 51 -5.93 -14.11 1.15
C ILE A 51 -6.16 -12.59 1.03
N LEU A 52 -6.72 -12.14 -0.09
CA LEU A 52 -6.99 -10.72 -0.32
C LEU A 52 -8.02 -10.17 0.67
N LEU A 53 -9.06 -10.94 0.98
CA LEU A 53 -10.04 -10.55 2.00
C LEU A 53 -9.39 -10.38 3.37
N GLY A 54 -8.53 -11.32 3.78
CA GLY A 54 -7.75 -11.23 5.02
C GLY A 54 -6.94 -9.94 5.11
N ILE A 55 -6.21 -9.58 4.04
CA ILE A 55 -5.42 -8.33 3.97
C ILE A 55 -6.31 -7.09 4.16
N VAL A 56 -7.47 -7.05 3.51
CA VAL A 56 -8.41 -5.91 3.65
C VAL A 56 -8.91 -5.79 5.08
N ILE A 57 -9.25 -6.92 5.72
CA ILE A 57 -9.73 -6.94 7.11
C ILE A 57 -8.64 -6.47 8.06
N SER A 58 -7.43 -7.05 7.99
CA SER A 58 -6.29 -6.65 8.82
C SER A 58 -5.92 -5.18 8.63
N TYR A 59 -5.87 -4.70 7.38
CA TYR A 59 -5.62 -3.29 7.08
C TYR A 59 -6.68 -2.37 7.72
N LYS A 60 -7.97 -2.70 7.62
CA LYS A 60 -9.04 -1.91 8.26
C LYS A 60 -8.91 -1.91 9.78
N GLN A 61 -8.49 -3.03 10.39
CA GLN A 61 -8.25 -3.11 11.83
C GLN A 61 -7.06 -2.24 12.24
N GLU A 62 -5.92 -2.33 11.55
CA GLU A 62 -4.74 -1.48 11.76
C GLU A 62 -5.09 0.00 11.69
N GLN A 63 -5.86 0.41 10.68
CA GLN A 63 -6.31 1.81 10.52
C GLN A 63 -7.21 2.26 11.68
N LYS A 64 -8.10 1.40 12.17
CA LYS A 64 -8.93 1.69 13.36
C LYS A 64 -8.09 1.85 14.62
N ILE A 65 -7.12 0.95 14.83
CA ILE A 65 -6.19 1.00 15.97
C ILE A 65 -5.35 2.27 15.90
N TYR A 66 -4.81 2.60 14.73
CA TYR A 66 -4.05 3.82 14.51
C TYR A 66 -4.89 5.07 14.82
N LYS A 67 -6.14 5.13 14.33
CA LYS A 67 -7.06 6.25 14.61
C LYS A 67 -7.28 6.42 16.12
N ARG A 68 -7.50 5.33 16.86
CA ARG A 68 -7.66 5.39 18.33
C ARG A 68 -6.39 5.82 19.04
N LYS A 69 -5.20 5.45 18.54
CA LYS A 69 -3.91 5.88 19.10
C LYS A 69 -3.72 7.40 18.96
N ILE A 70 -4.00 7.95 17.77
CA ILE A 70 -3.88 9.40 17.53
C ILE A 70 -4.96 10.22 18.26
N GLU A 71 -6.14 9.65 18.52
CA GLU A 71 -7.18 10.28 19.33
C GLU A 71 -6.76 10.40 20.80
N LYS A 72 -6.02 9.41 21.31
CA LYS A 72 -5.47 9.43 22.68
C LYS A 72 -4.23 10.30 22.81
N ASP A 73 -3.36 10.26 21.80
CA ASP A 73 -2.12 11.02 21.76
C ASP A 73 -1.90 11.59 20.34
N PRO A 74 -2.26 12.88 20.13
CA PRO A 74 -2.08 13.54 18.84
C PRO A 74 -0.64 13.61 18.35
N SER A 75 0.37 13.47 19.23
CA SER A 75 1.78 13.51 18.86
C SER A 75 2.22 12.31 18.01
N LEU A 76 1.47 11.19 18.09
CA LEU A 76 1.69 9.98 17.29
C LEU A 76 1.22 10.11 15.82
N LYS A 77 0.65 11.26 15.45
CA LYS A 77 0.20 11.51 14.08
C LYS A 77 1.42 11.53 13.15
N LEU A 78 1.36 10.71 12.10
CA LEU A 78 2.42 10.64 11.12
C LEU A 78 2.43 11.93 10.29
N PRO A 79 3.61 12.47 9.94
CA PRO A 79 3.70 13.63 9.07
C PRO A 79 3.07 13.33 7.70
N SER A 80 2.81 14.39 6.93
CA SER A 80 2.37 14.24 5.53
C SER A 80 3.44 13.52 4.71
N LEU A 81 3.05 12.81 3.65
CA LEU A 81 4.01 12.00 2.87
C LEU A 81 5.09 12.86 2.19
N GLU A 82 4.80 14.13 1.89
CA GLU A 82 5.70 15.09 1.25
C GLU A 82 6.81 15.59 2.18
N GLN A 83 6.59 15.53 3.49
CA GLN A 83 7.59 15.92 4.50
C GLN A 83 8.69 14.87 4.68
N TYR A 84 8.54 13.68 4.08
CA TYR A 84 9.54 12.62 4.19
C TYR A 84 10.71 12.92 3.26
N PRO A 85 11.96 12.80 3.74
CA PRO A 85 13.13 13.07 2.93
C PRO A 85 13.23 12.20 1.65
N ASP A 86 12.78 10.94 1.71
CA ASP A 86 12.79 10.00 0.58
C ASP A 86 11.55 10.11 -0.33
N TYR A 87 10.68 11.11 -0.14
CA TYR A 87 9.39 11.22 -0.84
C TYR A 87 9.52 11.14 -2.37
N ARG A 88 10.47 11.87 -2.96
CA ARG A 88 10.67 11.93 -4.42
C ARG A 88 11.00 10.58 -5.04
N GLU A 89 11.67 9.71 -4.30
CA GLU A 89 11.96 8.35 -4.73
C GLU A 89 10.78 7.43 -4.46
N ALA A 90 10.21 7.52 -3.26
CA ALA A 90 9.11 6.69 -2.82
C ALA A 90 7.88 6.85 -3.71
N ILE A 91 7.55 8.07 -4.17
CA ILE A 91 6.37 8.31 -5.01
C ILE A 91 6.41 7.52 -6.33
N LYS A 92 7.60 7.20 -6.84
CA LYS A 92 7.78 6.38 -8.05
C LYS A 92 7.23 4.95 -7.86
N LEU A 93 7.14 4.45 -6.62
CA LEU A 93 6.53 3.16 -6.31
C LEU A 93 5.05 3.09 -6.70
N LYS A 94 4.35 4.23 -6.79
CA LYS A 94 2.96 4.26 -7.29
C LYS A 94 2.86 3.87 -8.76
N ASN A 95 3.96 3.95 -9.51
CA ASN A 95 4.02 3.51 -10.90
C ASN A 95 4.30 2.02 -11.05
N HIS A 96 4.70 1.32 -9.96
CA HIS A 96 4.96 -0.10 -9.98
C HIS A 96 3.70 -0.92 -10.25
N LEU A 97 3.89 -2.10 -10.84
CA LEU A 97 2.80 -3.02 -11.15
C LEU A 97 1.97 -3.36 -9.91
N SER A 98 2.62 -3.66 -8.78
CA SER A 98 1.94 -3.96 -7.50
C SER A 98 0.96 -2.85 -7.10
N TYR A 99 1.38 -1.59 -7.20
CA TYR A 99 0.51 -0.48 -6.82
C TYR A 99 -0.66 -0.31 -7.79
N LYS A 100 -0.38 -0.33 -9.10
CA LYS A 100 -1.40 -0.19 -10.15
C LYS A 100 -2.43 -1.31 -10.08
N LEU A 101 -1.98 -2.56 -9.93
CA LEU A 101 -2.83 -3.73 -9.88
C LEU A 101 -3.77 -3.70 -8.66
N GLY A 102 -3.25 -3.47 -7.46
CA GLY A 102 -4.13 -3.38 -6.29
C GLY A 102 -5.00 -2.12 -6.29
N LYS A 103 -4.59 -1.02 -6.94
CA LYS A 103 -5.44 0.15 -7.16
C LYS A 103 -6.64 -0.18 -8.03
N GLU A 104 -6.44 -0.87 -9.16
CA GLU A 104 -7.53 -1.29 -10.04
C GLU A 104 -8.45 -2.32 -9.35
N LEU A 105 -7.91 -3.22 -8.52
CA LEU A 105 -8.75 -4.13 -7.71
C LEU A 105 -9.64 -3.36 -6.72
N VAL A 106 -9.09 -2.37 -5.99
CA VAL A 106 -9.89 -1.54 -5.08
C VAL A 106 -10.96 -0.77 -5.83
N LYS A 107 -10.65 -0.27 -7.04
CA LYS A 107 -11.62 0.40 -7.92
C LYS A 107 -12.72 -0.57 -8.35
N ALA A 108 -12.36 -1.76 -8.83
CA ALA A 108 -13.30 -2.79 -9.23
C ALA A 108 -14.27 -3.15 -8.11
N ASN A 109 -13.77 -3.26 -6.88
CA ASN A 109 -14.59 -3.48 -5.69
C ASN A 109 -15.59 -2.36 -5.40
N LYS A 110 -15.28 -1.10 -5.72
CA LYS A 110 -16.21 0.03 -5.53
C LYS A 110 -17.31 0.07 -6.57
N ILE A 111 -17.02 -0.37 -7.79
CA ILE A 111 -17.94 -0.36 -8.94
C ILE A 111 -18.34 -1.78 -9.35
N TRP A 112 -18.37 -2.73 -8.41
CA TRP A 112 -18.63 -4.13 -8.70
C TRP A 112 -20.00 -4.33 -9.37
N TYR A 113 -21.01 -3.59 -8.91
CA TYR A 113 -22.38 -3.56 -9.46
C TYR A 113 -22.47 -2.96 -10.88
N LYS A 114 -21.41 -2.28 -11.36
CA LYS A 114 -21.28 -1.77 -12.73
C LYS A 114 -20.32 -2.61 -13.58
N GLY A 115 -20.02 -3.84 -13.15
CA GLY A 115 -19.08 -4.72 -13.85
C GLY A 115 -17.60 -4.37 -13.61
N GLY A 116 -17.26 -3.74 -12.49
CA GLY A 116 -15.88 -3.38 -12.15
C GLY A 116 -14.87 -4.53 -12.25
N TYR A 117 -15.28 -5.75 -11.91
CA TYR A 117 -14.42 -6.93 -12.03
C TYR A 117 -14.15 -7.34 -13.49
N PHE A 118 -15.09 -7.14 -14.41
CA PHE A 118 -14.83 -7.35 -15.85
C PHE A 118 -13.77 -6.36 -16.35
N GLN A 119 -13.86 -5.08 -15.93
CA GLN A 119 -12.84 -4.07 -16.25
C GLN A 119 -11.47 -4.46 -15.66
N PHE A 120 -11.45 -5.01 -14.45
CA PHE A 120 -10.22 -5.49 -13.81
C PHE A 120 -9.58 -6.65 -14.57
N LEU A 121 -10.37 -7.63 -15.00
CA LEU A 121 -9.86 -8.74 -15.82
C LEU A 121 -9.33 -8.27 -17.17
N TYR A 122 -10.01 -7.30 -17.81
CA TYR A 122 -9.51 -6.67 -19.04
C TYR A 122 -8.18 -5.94 -18.80
N PHE A 123 -8.05 -5.22 -17.69
CA PHE A 123 -6.80 -4.58 -17.29
C PHE A 123 -5.67 -5.60 -17.10
N ILE A 124 -5.91 -6.72 -16.42
CA ILE A 124 -4.92 -7.79 -16.26
C ILE A 124 -4.50 -8.35 -17.62
N LYS A 125 -5.44 -8.67 -18.52
CA LYS A 125 -5.12 -9.16 -19.88
C LYS A 125 -4.24 -8.18 -20.66
N LYS A 126 -4.46 -6.87 -20.50
CA LYS A 126 -3.66 -5.82 -21.15
C LYS A 126 -2.23 -5.74 -20.61
N LEU A 127 -2.00 -6.16 -19.35
CA LEU A 127 -0.69 -6.08 -18.72
C LEU A 127 0.31 -7.12 -19.25
N LYS A 128 -0.10 -8.08 -20.10
CA LYS A 128 0.74 -9.20 -20.58
C LYS A 128 1.50 -9.90 -19.42
N VAL A 129 0.86 -10.04 -18.26
CA VAL A 129 1.38 -10.81 -17.12
C VAL A 129 1.02 -12.28 -17.32
#